data_AF-A0A133Y5V4-F1
#
_entry.id   AF-A0A133Y5V4-F1
#
_cell.length_a   1.000
_cell.length_b   1.000
_cell.length_c   1.000
_cell.angle_alpha   90.00
_cell.angle_beta   90.00
_cell.angle_gamma   90.00
#
_symmetry.space_group_name_H-M   'P 1'
#
loop_
_entity.id
_entity.type
_entity.pdbx_description
1 polymer ?
#
loop_
_entity_poly.entity_id
_entity_poly.type
_entity_poly.pdbx_seq_one_letter_code
_entity_poly.pdbx_strand_id
1 'polypeptide(L)' 'MATETKYEDAVRQLENIVEKLENNELGIDEMSKQLKKAQQLIKLCKDRLTKTDAEIQKILTDN' A
#
# COMPACT_ATOMS: atom_id res chain seq x y z
N MET A 1 10.91 -5.31 18.11
CA MET A 1 10.74 -6.07 16.84
C MET A 1 10.33 -5.07 15.78
N ALA A 2 11.14 -4.87 14.74
CA ALA A 2 10.88 -3.87 13.70
C ALA A 2 9.63 -4.29 12.92
N THR A 3 8.53 -3.56 13.12
CA THR A 3 7.27 -3.78 12.43
C THR A 3 7.40 -3.25 11.00
N GLU A 4 8.05 -4.02 10.12
CA GLU A 4 7.84 -3.82 8.69
C GLU A 4 6.36 -4.03 8.41
N THR A 5 5.66 -2.98 8.01
CA THR A 5 4.28 -3.07 7.54
C THR A 5 4.23 -4.12 6.44
N LYS A 6 3.55 -5.25 6.69
CA LYS A 6 3.40 -6.30 5.69
C LYS A 6 2.57 -5.76 4.53
N TYR A 7 2.80 -6.30 3.34
CA TYR A 7 2.01 -5.95 2.16
C TYR A 7 0.50 -6.11 2.44
N GLU A 8 0.11 -7.21 3.10
CA GLU A 8 -1.27 -7.46 3.51
C GLU A 8 -1.84 -6.38 4.45
N ASP A 9 -1.05 -5.90 5.41
CA ASP A 9 -1.48 -4.82 6.31
C ASP A 9 -1.63 -3.49 5.57
N ALA A 10 -0.79 -3.24 4.56
CA ALA A 10 -0.91 -2.06 3.73
C ALA A 10 -2.18 -2.10 2.86
N VAL A 11 -2.51 -3.27 2.30
CA VAL A 11 -3.75 -3.49 1.54
C VAL A 11 -4.98 -3.35 2.43
N ARG A 12 -4.98 -3.98 3.63
CA ARG A 12 -6.08 -3.82 4.60
C ARG A 12 -6.28 -2.36 4.98
N GLN A 13 -5.21 -1.59 5.16
CA GLN A 13 -5.34 -0.16 5.45
C GLN A 13 -5.92 0.62 4.28
N LEU A 14 -5.61 0.24 3.03
CA LEU A 14 -6.21 0.84 1.85
C LEU A 14 -7.71 0.55 1.77
N GLU A 15 -8.12 -0.70 2.00
CA GLU A 15 -9.53 -1.11 2.02
C GLU A 15 -10.33 -0.30 3.06
N ASN A 16 -9.80 -0.17 4.27
CA ASN A 16 -10.42 0.64 5.32
C ASN A 16 -10.52 2.13 4.94
N ILE A 17 -9.55 2.67 4.18
CA ILE A 17 -9.61 4.06 3.72
C ILE A 17 -10.72 4.21 2.67
N VAL A 18 -10.81 3.28 1.73
CA VAL A 18 -11.86 3.28 0.69
C VAL A 18 -13.24 3.17 1.33
N GLU A 19 -13.44 2.24 2.25
CA GLU A 19 -14.72 2.06 2.94
C GLU A 19 -15.18 3.34 3.64
N LYS A 20 -14.28 4.01 4.36
CA LYS A 20 -14.59 5.29 5.04
C LYS A 20 -14.90 6.43 4.07
N LEU A 21 -14.26 6.44 2.90
CA LEU A 21 -14.54 7.42 1.85
C LEU A 21 -15.90 7.16 1.20
N GLU A 22 -16.23 5.89 0.93
CA GLU A 22 -17.52 5.49 0.33
C GLU A 22 -18.69 5.75 1.27
N ASN A 23 -18.50 5.52 2.58
CA ASN A 23 -19.52 5.77 3.60
C ASN A 23 -19.70 7.26 3.95
N ASN A 24 -18.94 8.17 3.32
CA ASN A 24 -18.95 9.62 3.63
C ASN A 24 -18.74 9.92 5.13
N GLU A 25 -18.02 9.06 5.85
CA GLU A 25 -17.76 9.20 7.28
C GLU A 25 -16.63 10.20 7.59
N LEU A 26 -16.03 10.79 6.56
CA LEU A 26 -14.85 11.64 6.66
C LEU A 26 -15.18 13.08 6.27
N GLY A 27 -14.78 14.03 7.11
CA GLY A 27 -14.78 15.45 6.73
C GLY A 27 -13.77 15.74 5.62
N ILE A 28 -13.96 16.82 4.86
CA ILE A 28 -13.07 17.24 3.74
C ILE A 28 -11.57 17.26 4.13
N ASP A 29 -11.24 17.74 5.34
CA ASP A 29 -9.87 17.76 5.83
C ASP A 29 -9.32 16.37 6.14
N GLU A 30 -10.17 15.45 6.59
CA GLU A 30 -9.80 14.07 6.86
C GLU A 30 -9.65 13.27 5.57
N MET A 31 -10.50 13.51 4.57
CA MET A 31 -10.36 12.92 3.24
C MET A 31 -8.97 13.22 2.67
N SER A 32 -8.51 14.47 2.76
CA SER A 32 -7.17 14.87 2.31
C SER A 32 -6.04 14.12 3.03
N LYS A 33 -6.19 13.86 4.33
CA LYS A 33 -5.21 13.07 5.12
C LYS A 33 -5.23 11.60 4.73
N GLN A 34 -6.42 11.01 4.59
CA GLN A 34 -6.56 9.60 4.20
C GLN A 34 -6.06 9.37 2.78
N LEU A 35 -6.31 10.29 1.84
CA LEU A 35 -5.79 10.22 0.48
C LEU A 35 -4.26 10.19 0.45
N LYS A 36 -3.61 11.08 1.22
CA LYS A 36 -2.13 11.08 1.35
C LYS A 36 -1.61 9.77 1.92
N LYS A 37 -2.30 9.23 2.93
CA LYS A 37 -1.94 7.93 3.51
C LYS A 37 -2.11 6.79 2.50
N ALA A 38 -3.19 6.78 1.74
CA ALA A 38 -3.42 5.81 0.67
C ALA A 38 -2.31 5.87 -0.39
N GLN A 39 -1.90 7.07 -0.82
CA GLN A 39 -0.79 7.23 -1.76
C GLN A 39 0.53 6.63 -1.23
N GLN A 40 0.84 6.82 0.05
CA GLN A 40 2.02 6.23 0.68
C GLN A 40 1.95 4.69 0.70
N LEU A 41 0.79 4.13 1.04
CA LEU A 41 0.57 2.69 1.08
C LEU A 41 0.67 2.07 -0.31
N ILE A 42 0.09 2.70 -1.33
CA ILE A 42 0.19 2.27 -2.74
C ILE A 42 1.65 2.26 -3.18
N LYS A 43 2.40 3.32 -2.85
CA LYS A 43 3.83 3.40 -3.19
C LYS A 43 4.60 2.24 -2.56
N LEU A 44 4.38 1.96 -1.28
CA LEU A 44 5.02 0.85 -0.58
C LEU A 44 4.67 -0.52 -1.20
N CYS A 45 3.41 -0.72 -1.57
CA CYS A 45 2.95 -1.93 -2.25
C CYS A 45 3.67 -2.11 -3.59
N LYS A 46 3.73 -1.04 -4.39
CA LYS A 46 4.39 -1.04 -5.70
C LYS A 46 5.89 -1.27 -5.59
N ASP A 47 6.55 -0.66 -4.61
CA ASP A 47 7.98 -0.85 -4.37
C ASP A 47 8.29 -2.30 -3.97
N ARG A 48 7.44 -2.94 -3.14
CA ARG A 48 7.58 -4.36 -2.81
C ARG A 48 7.41 -5.25 -4.04
N LEU A 49 6.33 -5.06 -4.81
CA LEU A 49 6.09 -5.83 -6.04
C LEU A 49 7.27 -5.70 -7.02
N THR A 50 7.75 -4.48 -7.25
CA THR A 50 8.88 -4.21 -8.14
C THR A 50 10.16 -4.90 -7.67
N LYS A 51 10.43 -4.90 -6.35
CA LYS A 51 11.59 -5.63 -5.79
C LYS A 51 11.45 -7.14 -5.99
N THR A 52 10.28 -7.70 -5.69
CA THR A 52 10.02 -9.13 -5.86
C THR A 52 10.13 -9.54 -7.33
N ASP A 53 9.57 -8.76 -8.26
CA ASP A 53 9.70 -8.99 -9.70
C ASP A 53 11.18 -8.94 -10.14
N ALA A 54 11.95 -7.97 -9.65
CA ALA A 54 13.37 -7.87 -9.98
C ALA A 54 14.18 -9.08 -9.47
N GLU A 55 13.85 -9.62 -8.29
CA GLU A 55 14.46 -10.84 -7.76
C GLU A 55 14.09 -12.06 -8.60
N ILE A 56 12.82 -12.20 -9.00
CA ILE A 56 12.36 -13.27 -9.89
C ILE A 56 13.09 -13.20 -11.23
N GLN A 57 13.18 -12.01 -11.84
CA GLN A 57 13.87 -11.83 -13.12
C GLN A 57 15.36 -12.21 -13.03
N LYS A 58 16.04 -11.89 -11.93
CA LYS A 58 17.43 -12.33 -11.71
C LYS A 58 17.56 -13.85 -11.68
N ILE A 59 16.69 -14.53 -10.93
CA ILE A 59 16.69 -16.00 -10.84
C ILE A 59 16.45 -16.64 -12.22
N LEU A 60 15.57 -16.05 -13.03
CA LEU A 60 15.27 -16.54 -14.37
C LEU A 60 16.38 -16.25 -15.40
N THR A 61 17.20 -15.21 -15.19
CA THR A 61 18.28 -14.82 -16.11
C THR A 61 19.60 -15.52 -15.80
N ASP A 62 19.81 -15.99 -14.56
CA ASP A 62 20.99 -16.75 -14.15
C ASP A 62 20.92 -18.26 -14.53
N ASN A 63 19.97 -18.66 -15.39
CA ASN A 63 19.86 -19.98 -16.04
C ASN A 63 20.02 -19.85 -17.56
#